data_AF-A0A8D5FZG8-F1
#
_entry.id   AF-A0A8D5FZG8-F1
#
_cell.length_a   1.000
_cell.length_b   1.000
_cell.length_c   1.000
_cell.angle_alpha   90.00
_cell.angle_beta   90.00
_cell.angle_gamma   90.00
#
_symmetry.space_group_name_H-M   'P 1'
#
loop_
_entity.id
_entity.type
_entity.pdbx_description
1 polymer ?
#
loop_
_entity_poly.entity_id
_entity_poly.type
_entity_poly.pdbx_seq_one_letter_code
_entity_poly.pdbx_strand_id
1 'polypeptide(L)'
;MFEQIETCSSIPERAAAEEGNFYDFSENSIGPGMNSRIQRLRRLSVETEPTISIERALHETDFYKENYGKYSTPVLRAMTFLDHCQRKTLYLGADELIVGERGPKPKAIPTFPELTCHSVEDLQVLNTREMQRYLTTEEDITVYAREVIPYWQGRTQRERIFSHVPEAWRAAYEVGLFTEFMEQRAPGHTALDGKIYRWGMLDFKRRIEENIAALDYLNDPEATDKAEQWKAMAISCDAVILFAERHADLAEKMAKEEANPERVAELLQIARICRRVPAHRPETFHEAIQMYWFVHLGTITELNGWDAMNPGHFDQHLAPFYEREIAEGSLTREKAKELLCCFWIKVNNHPAPPRLG
;
A
#
# COMPACT_ATOMS: atom_id res chain seq x y z
N MET A 1 20.80 -18.42 39.15
CA MET A 1 19.44 -18.50 39.72
C MET A 1 18.58 -17.71 38.75
N PHE A 2 18.12 -18.35 37.67
CA PHE A 2 17.24 -17.71 36.70
C PHE A 2 15.82 -17.91 37.23
N GLU A 3 15.12 -16.82 37.51
CA GLU A 3 13.70 -16.85 37.85
C GLU A 3 12.95 -17.56 36.72
N GLN A 4 12.03 -18.46 37.10
CA GLN A 4 11.06 -19.01 36.16
C GLN A 4 10.29 -17.83 35.56
N ILE A 5 10.42 -17.63 34.26
CA ILE A 5 9.58 -16.70 33.52
C ILE A 5 8.16 -17.27 33.61
N GLU A 6 7.32 -16.65 34.43
CA GLU A 6 5.88 -16.92 34.41
C GLU A 6 5.40 -16.66 32.98
N THR A 7 4.91 -17.72 32.34
CA THR A 7 4.33 -17.60 31.01
C THR A 7 3.06 -16.76 31.15
N CYS A 8 3.11 -15.52 30.65
CA CYS A 8 1.91 -14.72 30.47
C CYS A 8 0.89 -15.59 29.72
N SER A 9 -0.35 -15.59 30.23
CA SER A 9 -1.52 -16.20 29.59
C SER A 9 -1.45 -16.07 28.07
N SER A 10 -1.50 -17.21 27.35
CA SER A 10 -1.63 -17.24 25.89
C SER A 10 -3.00 -16.75 25.42
N ILE A 11 -3.93 -16.54 26.35
CA ILE A 11 -5.21 -15.89 26.09
C ILE A 11 -4.95 -14.39 26.14
N PRO A 12 -5.13 -13.66 25.02
CA PRO A 12 -4.99 -12.21 25.03
C PRO A 12 -5.98 -11.61 26.03
N GLU A 13 -5.57 -10.56 26.75
CA GLU A 13 -6.42 -9.84 27.71
C GLU A 13 -7.70 -9.28 27.06
N ARG A 14 -7.73 -9.22 25.73
CA ARG A 14 -8.88 -8.84 24.92
C ARG A 14 -8.97 -9.72 23.67
N ALA A 15 -10.10 -10.39 23.43
CA ALA A 15 -10.26 -11.13 22.19
C ALA A 15 -10.33 -10.17 20.98
N ALA A 16 -9.81 -10.56 19.81
CA ALA A 16 -9.87 -9.74 18.59
C ALA A 16 -11.32 -9.39 18.16
N ALA A 17 -12.29 -10.18 18.65
CA ALA A 17 -13.73 -9.99 18.45
C ALA A 17 -14.40 -9.06 19.49
N GLU A 18 -13.68 -8.55 20.50
CA GLU A 18 -14.30 -7.69 21.49
C GLU A 18 -14.70 -6.33 20.92
N GLU A 19 -15.83 -5.84 21.39
CA GLU A 19 -16.34 -4.49 21.14
C GLU A 19 -15.49 -3.47 21.88
N GLY A 20 -15.20 -2.33 21.23
CA GLY A 20 -14.57 -1.19 21.89
C GLY A 20 -15.49 -0.62 22.99
N ASN A 21 -14.93 0.12 23.94
CA ASN A 21 -15.62 0.65 25.14
C ASN A 21 -16.73 1.69 24.84
N PHE A 22 -17.16 1.83 23.59
CA PHE A 22 -18.05 2.89 23.10
C PHE A 22 -19.25 2.35 22.31
N TYR A 23 -19.53 1.04 22.39
CA TYR A 23 -20.67 0.42 21.72
C TYR A 23 -21.58 -0.21 22.78
N ASP A 24 -22.89 0.00 22.61
CA ASP A 24 -23.88 -0.80 23.33
C ASP A 24 -23.83 -2.21 22.74
N PHE A 25 -23.63 -3.20 23.61
CA PHE A 25 -23.59 -4.61 23.23
C PHE A 25 -24.88 -4.98 22.49
N SER A 26 -24.76 -5.28 21.19
CA SER A 26 -25.86 -5.86 20.43
C SER A 26 -25.54 -7.33 20.20
N GLU A 27 -26.42 -8.23 20.66
CA GLU A 27 -26.40 -9.63 20.25
C GLU A 27 -26.71 -9.70 18.74
N ASN A 28 -25.72 -9.39 17.92
CA ASN A 28 -25.84 -9.45 16.47
C ASN A 28 -24.86 -10.49 15.94
N SER A 29 -25.37 -11.43 15.15
CA SER A 29 -24.67 -12.64 14.72
C SER A 29 -23.41 -12.40 13.88
N ILE A 30 -23.15 -11.14 13.49
CA ILE A 30 -22.06 -10.72 12.60
C ILE A 30 -20.84 -10.19 13.40
N GLY A 31 -21.00 -9.85 14.69
CA GLY A 31 -19.91 -9.35 15.56
C GLY A 31 -19.86 -7.82 15.68
N PRO A 32 -18.76 -7.26 16.23
CA PRO A 32 -18.66 -5.83 16.59
C PRO A 32 -18.55 -4.87 15.39
N GLY A 33 -19.28 -3.76 15.40
CA GLY A 33 -19.18 -2.71 14.38
C GLY A 33 -20.35 -1.73 14.40
N MET A 34 -20.16 -0.51 13.90
CA MET A 34 -21.17 0.54 14.01
C MET A 34 -22.45 0.30 13.18
N ASN A 35 -22.37 -0.53 12.13
CA ASN A 35 -23.48 -0.95 11.29
C ASN A 35 -23.14 -2.28 10.60
N SER A 36 -24.10 -2.87 9.88
CA SER A 36 -23.92 -4.18 9.26
C SER A 36 -22.83 -4.23 8.17
N ARG A 37 -22.59 -3.13 7.44
CA ARG A 37 -21.50 -3.04 6.47
C ARG A 37 -20.15 -3.16 7.15
N ILE A 38 -19.92 -2.37 8.19
CA ILE A 38 -18.66 -2.36 8.95
C ILE A 38 -18.43 -3.71 9.64
N GLN A 39 -19.48 -4.35 10.15
CA GLN A 39 -19.37 -5.69 10.73
C GLN A 39 -18.90 -6.72 9.70
N ARG A 40 -19.48 -6.74 8.49
CA ARG A 40 -19.08 -7.66 7.40
C ARG A 40 -17.67 -7.39 6.90
N LEU A 41 -17.31 -6.13 6.68
CA LEU A 41 -15.96 -5.72 6.26
C LEU A 41 -14.91 -6.09 7.31
N ARG A 42 -15.17 -5.83 8.60
CA ARG A 42 -14.26 -6.20 9.69
C ARG A 42 -14.08 -7.71 9.78
N ARG A 43 -15.16 -8.49 9.68
CA ARG A 43 -15.10 -9.95 9.67
C ARG A 43 -14.20 -10.44 8.54
N LEU A 44 -14.45 -10.00 7.31
CA LEU A 44 -13.62 -10.32 6.15
C LEU A 44 -12.15 -9.98 6.40
N SER A 45 -11.87 -8.75 6.85
CA SER A 45 -10.50 -8.28 7.15
C SER A 45 -9.81 -9.18 8.19
N VAL A 46 -10.45 -9.45 9.32
CA VAL A 46 -9.83 -10.19 10.44
C VAL A 46 -9.64 -11.66 10.10
N GLU A 47 -10.65 -12.31 9.52
CA GLU A 47 -10.65 -13.76 9.23
C GLU A 47 -9.85 -14.13 7.98
N THR A 48 -9.57 -13.18 7.08
CA THR A 48 -8.74 -13.47 5.90
C THR A 48 -7.33 -13.85 6.33
N GLU A 49 -6.86 -15.00 5.85
CA GLU A 49 -5.48 -15.45 6.04
C GLU A 49 -4.53 -14.64 5.13
N PRO A 50 -3.40 -14.12 5.65
CA PRO A 50 -2.42 -13.44 4.82
C PRO A 50 -1.81 -14.36 3.75
N THR A 51 -1.66 -13.84 2.54
CA THR A 51 -1.06 -14.56 1.41
C THR A 51 0.00 -13.72 0.72
N ILE A 52 0.92 -14.37 0.01
CA ILE A 52 1.87 -13.69 -0.87
C ILE A 52 1.30 -13.61 -2.28
N SER A 53 1.48 -12.47 -2.92
CA SER A 53 1.24 -12.28 -4.34
C SER A 53 2.57 -12.03 -5.06
N ILE A 54 2.87 -12.87 -6.06
CA ILE A 54 4.07 -12.73 -6.89
C ILE A 54 3.87 -11.75 -8.06
N GLU A 55 2.66 -11.21 -8.24
CA GLU A 55 2.27 -10.35 -9.37
C GLU A 55 3.23 -9.16 -9.54
N ARG A 56 3.50 -8.42 -8.46
CA ARG A 56 4.42 -7.27 -8.50
C ARG A 56 5.82 -7.70 -8.91
N ALA A 57 6.33 -8.78 -8.32
CA ALA A 57 7.66 -9.29 -8.61
C ALA A 57 7.79 -9.73 -10.07
N LEU A 58 6.76 -10.36 -10.65
CA LEU A 58 6.72 -10.68 -12.07
C LEU A 58 6.74 -9.41 -12.92
N HIS A 59 5.85 -8.45 -12.62
CA HIS A 59 5.78 -7.21 -13.38
C HIS A 59 7.11 -6.46 -13.38
N GLU A 60 7.70 -6.29 -12.20
CA GLU A 60 8.98 -5.62 -12.06
C GLU A 60 10.11 -6.38 -12.74
N THR A 61 10.17 -7.70 -12.59
CA THR A 61 11.20 -8.52 -13.25
C THR A 61 11.14 -8.39 -14.76
N ASP A 62 9.94 -8.47 -15.35
CA ASP A 62 9.74 -8.34 -16.79
C ASP A 62 10.18 -6.95 -17.27
N PHE A 63 9.75 -5.90 -16.55
CA PHE A 63 10.11 -4.53 -16.89
C PHE A 63 11.63 -4.29 -16.81
N TYR A 64 12.28 -4.78 -15.75
CA TYR A 64 13.71 -4.61 -15.56
C TYR A 64 14.56 -5.43 -16.54
N LYS A 65 14.13 -6.65 -16.92
CA LYS A 65 14.78 -7.44 -17.99
C LYS A 65 14.90 -6.65 -19.28
N GLU A 66 13.88 -5.87 -19.62
CA GLU A 66 13.88 -5.06 -20.83
C GLU A 66 14.56 -3.70 -20.64
N ASN A 67 14.42 -3.05 -19.48
CA ASN A 67 14.71 -1.61 -19.34
C ASN A 67 15.92 -1.26 -18.47
N TYR A 68 16.49 -2.20 -17.73
CA TYR A 68 17.63 -1.92 -16.86
C TYR A 68 18.83 -1.37 -17.65
N GLY A 69 19.38 -0.24 -17.20
CA GLY A 69 20.49 0.46 -17.85
C GLY A 69 20.11 1.39 -19.01
N LYS A 70 18.83 1.43 -19.43
CA LYS A 70 18.35 2.35 -20.48
C LYS A 70 17.96 3.74 -19.96
N TYR A 71 17.67 3.85 -18.66
CA TYR A 71 17.14 5.05 -18.02
C TYR A 71 17.92 5.36 -16.73
N SER A 72 17.84 6.60 -16.27
CA SER A 72 18.31 6.95 -14.93
C SER A 72 17.54 6.13 -13.89
N THR A 73 18.17 5.82 -12.75
CA THR A 73 17.54 5.05 -11.67
C THR A 73 16.18 5.62 -11.21
N PRO A 74 16.00 6.94 -10.99
CA PRO A 74 14.69 7.46 -10.58
C PRO A 74 13.62 7.25 -11.67
N VAL A 75 13.95 7.49 -12.95
CA VAL A 75 13.01 7.30 -14.05
C VAL A 75 12.67 5.83 -14.26
N LEU A 76 13.66 4.93 -14.17
CA LEU A 76 13.45 3.48 -14.24
C LEU A 76 12.41 3.04 -13.20
N ARG A 77 12.59 3.45 -11.94
CA ARG A 77 11.68 3.09 -10.84
C ARG A 77 10.27 3.65 -11.04
N ALA A 78 10.15 4.92 -11.43
CA ALA A 78 8.85 5.52 -11.69
C ALA A 78 8.11 4.84 -12.84
N MET A 79 8.81 4.46 -13.92
CA MET A 79 8.20 3.73 -15.02
C MET A 79 7.82 2.29 -14.64
N THR A 80 8.64 1.60 -13.84
CA THR A 80 8.26 0.30 -13.26
C THR A 80 6.97 0.41 -12.45
N PHE A 81 6.84 1.47 -11.64
CA PHE A 81 5.63 1.72 -10.87
C PHE A 81 4.42 1.99 -11.78
N LEU A 82 4.58 2.83 -12.81
CA LEU A 82 3.54 3.08 -13.82
C LEU A 82 3.10 1.78 -14.53
N ASP A 83 4.05 0.99 -15.01
CA ASP A 83 3.80 -0.29 -15.67
C ASP A 83 3.12 -1.30 -14.72
N HIS A 84 3.52 -1.36 -13.45
CA HIS A 84 2.80 -2.16 -12.47
C HIS A 84 1.36 -1.66 -12.28
N CYS A 85 1.13 -0.34 -12.16
CA CYS A 85 -0.21 0.24 -12.07
C CYS A 85 -1.08 0.01 -13.31
N GLN A 86 -0.49 -0.17 -14.50
CA GLN A 86 -1.21 -0.55 -15.73
C GLN A 86 -1.73 -1.99 -15.67
N ARG A 87 -0.92 -2.90 -15.13
CA ARG A 87 -1.16 -4.36 -15.22
C ARG A 87 -1.78 -4.97 -13.97
N LYS A 88 -1.54 -4.36 -12.80
CA LYS A 88 -1.96 -4.86 -11.48
C LYS A 88 -3.43 -5.22 -11.46
N THR A 89 -3.74 -6.37 -10.85
CA THR A 89 -5.10 -6.80 -10.53
C THR A 89 -5.72 -5.86 -9.50
N LEU A 90 -6.93 -5.38 -9.79
CA LEU A 90 -7.68 -4.49 -8.91
C LEU A 90 -8.66 -5.27 -8.04
N TYR A 91 -8.90 -4.77 -6.83
CA TYR A 91 -9.89 -5.30 -5.90
C TYR A 91 -10.90 -4.21 -5.53
N LEU A 92 -12.18 -4.54 -5.67
CA LEU A 92 -13.30 -3.75 -5.16
C LEU A 92 -14.30 -4.71 -4.52
N GLY A 93 -14.35 -4.72 -3.18
CA GLY A 93 -15.21 -5.61 -2.42
C GLY A 93 -16.69 -5.20 -2.44
N ALA A 94 -17.59 -6.15 -2.14
CA ALA A 94 -19.04 -5.95 -2.22
C ALA A 94 -19.57 -4.81 -1.33
N ASP A 95 -18.94 -4.57 -0.18
CA ASP A 95 -19.40 -3.59 0.82
C ASP A 95 -18.53 -2.33 0.86
N GLU A 96 -17.48 -2.23 0.04
CA GLU A 96 -16.46 -1.19 0.16
C GLU A 96 -16.95 0.19 -0.30
N LEU A 97 -16.53 1.22 0.44
CA LEU A 97 -16.72 2.64 0.10
C LEU A 97 -15.38 3.36 -0.18
N ILE A 98 -14.30 2.94 0.49
CA ILE A 98 -12.92 3.31 0.18
C ILE A 98 -12.33 2.14 -0.61
N VAL A 99 -11.70 2.39 -1.76
CA VAL A 99 -11.32 1.33 -2.72
C VAL A 99 -9.83 1.31 -3.03
N GLY A 100 -9.34 0.16 -3.47
CA GLY A 100 -7.92 -0.12 -3.68
C GLY A 100 -7.33 -1.00 -2.58
N GLU A 101 -6.42 -1.88 -2.98
CA GLU A 101 -5.63 -2.79 -2.15
C GLU A 101 -4.19 -2.82 -2.68
N ARG A 102 -3.21 -3.10 -1.83
CA ARG A 102 -1.79 -3.22 -2.23
C ARG A 102 -1.53 -4.43 -3.11
N GLY A 103 -2.30 -5.51 -2.94
CA GLY A 103 -2.27 -6.70 -3.78
C GLY A 103 -3.63 -6.99 -4.42
N PRO A 104 -3.79 -8.18 -5.03
CA PRO A 104 -4.99 -8.53 -5.80
C PRO A 104 -6.26 -8.71 -4.94
N LYS A 105 -6.11 -8.78 -3.61
CA LYS A 105 -7.19 -8.96 -2.64
C LYS A 105 -6.72 -8.55 -1.23
N PRO A 106 -7.63 -8.37 -0.26
CA PRO A 106 -7.27 -8.11 1.13
C PRO A 106 -6.23 -9.11 1.67
N LYS A 107 -5.21 -8.60 2.37
CA LYS A 107 -4.10 -9.37 2.96
C LYS A 107 -3.27 -10.21 1.97
N ALA A 108 -3.44 -10.04 0.66
CA ALA A 108 -2.51 -10.53 -0.34
C ALA A 108 -1.42 -9.48 -0.56
N ILE A 109 -0.21 -9.75 -0.11
CA ILE A 109 0.89 -8.78 -0.10
C ILE A 109 1.94 -9.08 -1.19
N PRO A 110 2.52 -8.05 -1.82
CA PRO A 110 3.54 -8.26 -2.84
C PRO A 110 4.90 -8.63 -2.24
N THR A 111 5.76 -9.27 -3.05
CA THR A 111 7.18 -9.42 -2.76
C THR A 111 8.02 -8.35 -3.47
N PHE A 112 9.19 -8.06 -2.91
CA PHE A 112 10.10 -7.00 -3.36
C PHE A 112 11.49 -7.55 -3.70
N PRO A 113 11.61 -8.28 -4.83
CA PRO A 113 12.81 -9.02 -5.14
C PRO A 113 14.04 -8.12 -5.39
N GLU A 114 13.82 -6.85 -5.76
CA GLU A 114 14.87 -5.84 -5.90
C GLU A 114 15.52 -5.46 -4.57
N LEU A 115 14.78 -5.55 -3.47
CA LEU A 115 15.31 -5.38 -2.12
C LEU A 115 15.91 -6.69 -1.63
N THR A 116 15.04 -7.70 -1.56
CA THR A 116 15.35 -9.03 -1.06
C THR A 116 14.48 -10.06 -1.78
N CYS A 117 15.13 -10.93 -2.55
CA CYS A 117 14.46 -12.00 -3.28
C CYS A 117 14.33 -13.24 -2.39
N HIS A 118 13.10 -13.69 -2.18
CA HIS A 118 12.81 -14.94 -1.48
C HIS A 118 13.34 -16.14 -2.28
N SER A 119 13.90 -17.13 -1.62
CA SER A 119 14.16 -18.45 -2.19
C SER A 119 12.89 -19.31 -2.18
N VAL A 120 12.94 -20.46 -2.86
CA VAL A 120 11.85 -21.46 -2.78
C VAL A 120 11.66 -21.93 -1.34
N GLU A 121 12.77 -22.17 -0.62
CA GLU A 121 12.74 -22.58 0.77
C GLU A 121 12.09 -21.51 1.65
N ASP A 122 12.42 -20.23 1.47
CA ASP A 122 11.78 -19.13 2.20
C ASP A 122 10.25 -19.15 2.02
N LEU A 123 9.77 -19.27 0.78
CA LEU A 123 8.33 -19.32 0.49
C LEU A 123 7.65 -20.55 1.11
N GLN A 124 8.33 -21.70 1.16
CA GLN A 124 7.84 -22.93 1.81
C GLN A 124 7.82 -22.80 3.34
N VAL A 125 8.81 -22.14 3.94
CA VAL A 125 8.83 -21.84 5.38
C VAL A 125 7.69 -20.90 5.74
N LEU A 126 7.41 -19.89 4.91
CA LEU A 126 6.30 -18.95 5.13
C LEU A 126 4.93 -19.63 5.15
N ASN A 127 4.77 -20.76 4.45
CA ASN A 127 3.56 -21.59 4.50
C ASN A 127 3.38 -22.37 5.80
N THR A 128 4.47 -22.69 6.50
CA THR A 128 4.47 -23.66 7.62
C THR A 128 4.79 -23.04 8.98
N ARG A 129 5.43 -21.86 9.02
CA ARG A 129 5.81 -21.21 10.27
C ARG A 129 4.60 -20.82 11.14
N GLU A 130 4.77 -20.91 12.45
CA GLU A 130 3.72 -20.66 13.44
C GLU A 130 3.31 -19.18 13.52
N MET A 131 4.30 -18.29 13.55
CA MET A 131 4.07 -16.85 13.67
C MET A 131 4.17 -16.14 12.32
N GLN A 132 3.26 -15.20 12.08
CA GLN A 132 3.20 -14.40 10.85
C GLN A 132 3.25 -15.26 9.57
N ARG A 133 2.43 -16.30 9.51
CA ARG A 133 2.29 -17.17 8.34
C ARG A 133 1.76 -16.39 7.14
N TYR A 134 2.36 -16.58 5.96
CA TYR A 134 1.87 -16.05 4.69
C TYR A 134 1.77 -17.18 3.68
N LEU A 135 0.55 -17.48 3.24
CA LEU A 135 0.33 -18.59 2.32
C LEU A 135 0.72 -18.23 0.89
N THR A 136 1.36 -19.16 0.20
CA THR A 136 1.77 -19.07 -1.21
C THR A 136 1.49 -20.41 -1.88
N THR A 137 0.93 -20.40 -3.09
CA THR A 137 0.60 -21.63 -3.82
C THR A 137 1.87 -22.28 -4.41
N GLU A 138 1.86 -23.59 -4.61
CA GLU A 138 2.96 -24.30 -5.29
C GLU A 138 3.16 -23.82 -6.75
N GLU A 139 2.07 -23.42 -7.41
CA GLU A 139 2.12 -22.82 -8.74
C GLU A 139 2.88 -21.49 -8.71
N ASP A 140 2.54 -20.59 -7.77
CA ASP A 140 3.24 -19.32 -7.61
C ASP A 140 4.72 -19.52 -7.24
N ILE A 141 5.03 -20.47 -6.34
CA ILE A 141 6.42 -20.80 -5.99
C ILE A 141 7.19 -21.27 -7.23
N THR A 142 6.59 -22.15 -8.04
CA THR A 142 7.21 -22.66 -9.28
C THR A 142 7.45 -21.54 -10.29
N VAL A 143 6.47 -20.66 -10.50
CA VAL A 143 6.59 -19.52 -11.41
C VAL A 143 7.64 -18.52 -10.91
N TYR A 144 7.63 -18.20 -9.61
CA TYR A 144 8.58 -17.30 -8.99
C TYR A 144 10.02 -17.82 -9.13
N ALA A 145 10.24 -19.11 -8.88
CA ALA A 145 11.54 -19.76 -9.03
C ALA A 145 12.06 -19.73 -10.46
N ARG A 146 11.18 -19.84 -11.45
CA ARG A 146 11.54 -19.82 -12.87
C ARG A 146 11.78 -18.41 -13.40
N GLU A 147 10.91 -17.47 -13.05
CA GLU A 147 10.87 -16.15 -13.70
C GLU A 147 11.60 -15.05 -12.93
N VAL A 148 11.49 -15.06 -11.59
CA VAL A 148 11.94 -13.97 -10.71
C VAL A 148 13.36 -14.24 -10.18
N ILE A 149 13.56 -15.38 -9.51
CA ILE A 149 14.83 -15.70 -8.83
C ILE A 149 16.06 -15.56 -9.77
N PRO A 150 16.07 -16.11 -11.00
CA PRO A 150 17.27 -16.07 -11.84
C PRO A 150 17.66 -14.66 -12.26
N TYR A 151 16.69 -13.75 -12.37
CA TYR A 151 16.97 -12.35 -12.68
C TYR A 151 17.47 -11.58 -11.46
N TRP A 152 16.92 -11.81 -10.27
CA TRP A 152 17.31 -11.01 -9.10
C TRP A 152 18.55 -11.52 -8.37
N GLN A 153 18.97 -12.76 -8.62
CA GLN A 153 20.23 -13.29 -8.10
C GLN A 153 21.42 -12.39 -8.47
N GLY A 154 22.19 -11.99 -7.47
CA GLY A 154 23.32 -11.07 -7.57
C GLY A 154 22.95 -9.59 -7.78
N ARG A 155 21.66 -9.24 -7.77
CA ARG A 155 21.16 -7.88 -8.08
C ARG A 155 20.42 -7.24 -6.91
N THR A 156 20.12 -7.98 -5.85
CA THR A 156 19.31 -7.48 -4.73
C THR A 156 20.06 -6.47 -3.86
N GLN A 157 19.34 -5.56 -3.20
CA GLN A 157 19.93 -4.65 -2.22
C GLN A 157 20.62 -5.42 -1.08
N ARG A 158 20.02 -6.52 -0.61
CA ARG A 158 20.64 -7.40 0.38
C ARG A 158 22.02 -7.89 -0.08
N GLU A 159 22.13 -8.52 -1.25
CA GLU A 159 23.41 -9.04 -1.75
C GLU A 159 24.45 -7.93 -1.95
N ARG A 160 24.01 -6.76 -2.41
CA ARG A 160 24.88 -5.59 -2.53
C ARG A 160 25.42 -5.12 -1.18
N ILE A 161 24.61 -5.10 -0.13
CA ILE A 161 25.07 -4.73 1.22
C ILE A 161 26.04 -5.79 1.74
N PHE A 162 25.62 -7.05 1.73
CA PHE A 162 26.41 -8.15 2.32
C PHE A 162 27.74 -8.42 1.60
N SER A 163 27.87 -8.03 0.32
CA SER A 163 29.15 -8.11 -0.40
C SER A 163 30.18 -7.05 0.02
N HIS A 164 29.77 -5.98 0.71
CA HIS A 164 30.65 -4.88 1.12
C HIS A 164 30.92 -4.82 2.64
N VAL A 165 30.08 -5.45 3.46
CA VAL A 165 30.25 -5.43 4.93
C VAL A 165 31.48 -6.26 5.36
N PRO A 166 32.25 -5.79 6.37
CA PRO A 166 33.36 -6.56 6.94
C PRO A 166 32.93 -7.90 7.55
N GLU A 167 33.84 -8.87 7.60
CA GLU A 167 33.58 -10.18 8.20
C GLU A 167 33.10 -10.10 9.67
N ALA A 168 33.72 -9.23 10.47
CA ALA A 168 33.32 -9.04 11.87
C ALA A 168 31.89 -8.49 12.01
N TRP A 169 31.44 -7.64 11.08
CA TRP A 169 30.07 -7.15 11.04
C TRP A 169 29.10 -8.28 10.70
N ARG A 170 29.45 -9.10 9.69
CA ARG A 170 28.64 -10.25 9.26
C ARG A 170 28.49 -11.28 10.36
N ALA A 171 29.59 -11.64 11.02
CA ALA A 171 29.56 -12.58 12.15
C ALA A 171 28.65 -12.09 13.28
N ALA A 172 28.71 -10.79 13.62
CA ALA A 172 27.84 -10.20 14.64
C ALA A 172 26.35 -10.17 14.22
N TYR A 173 26.05 -9.94 12.94
CA TYR A 173 24.69 -10.03 12.40
C TYR A 173 24.17 -11.47 12.44
N GLU A 174 24.97 -12.45 12.01
CA GLU A 174 24.57 -13.87 11.93
C GLU A 174 24.29 -14.50 13.32
N VAL A 175 25.00 -14.06 14.37
CA VAL A 175 24.70 -14.48 15.75
C VAL A 175 23.55 -13.69 16.40
N GLY A 176 22.94 -12.75 15.67
CA GLY A 176 21.80 -11.97 16.14
C GLY A 176 22.14 -10.87 17.14
N LEU A 177 23.38 -10.37 17.17
CA LEU A 177 23.78 -9.27 18.07
C LEU A 177 23.06 -7.96 17.72
N PHE A 178 22.77 -7.75 16.43
CA PHE A 178 21.95 -6.64 15.93
C PHE A 178 21.23 -7.06 14.64
N THR A 179 20.31 -6.22 14.18
CA THR A 179 19.63 -6.38 12.89
C THR A 179 19.87 -5.15 12.03
N GLU A 180 20.04 -5.35 10.72
CA GLU A 180 20.05 -4.27 9.73
C GLU A 180 18.70 -4.28 9.02
N PHE A 181 18.03 -3.13 9.00
CA PHE A 181 16.69 -3.03 8.47
C PHE A 181 16.69 -2.71 6.97
N MET A 182 17.63 -1.88 6.51
CA MET A 182 17.65 -1.38 5.14
C MET A 182 18.09 -2.43 4.11
N GLU A 183 18.46 -3.63 4.56
CA GLU A 183 18.78 -4.76 3.70
C GLU A 183 17.52 -5.53 3.25
N GLN A 184 16.44 -5.51 4.02
CA GLN A 184 15.16 -6.17 3.71
C GLN A 184 14.02 -5.22 3.36
N ARG A 185 14.17 -3.92 3.62
CA ARG A 185 13.15 -2.90 3.37
C ARG A 185 13.77 -1.56 2.96
N ALA A 186 12.96 -0.71 2.34
CA ALA A 186 13.29 0.69 2.15
C ALA A 186 12.96 1.53 3.41
N PRO A 187 13.53 2.75 3.54
CA PRO A 187 13.12 3.69 4.57
C PRO A 187 11.63 4.00 4.45
N GLY A 188 10.86 3.78 5.52
CA GLY A 188 9.40 3.96 5.51
C GLY A 188 8.80 4.66 6.74
N HIS A 189 9.59 4.96 7.78
CA HIS A 189 9.13 5.68 8.98
C HIS A 189 8.95 7.17 8.65
N THR A 190 7.82 7.49 8.03
CA THR A 190 7.49 8.85 7.60
C THR A 190 5.99 9.08 7.66
N ALA A 191 5.59 10.36 7.65
CA ALA A 191 4.22 10.77 7.45
C ALA A 191 4.18 11.74 6.26
N LEU A 192 3.14 11.64 5.44
CA LEU A 192 2.92 12.60 4.36
C LEU A 192 2.57 13.97 4.94
N ASP A 193 2.96 15.03 4.22
CA ASP A 193 2.53 16.37 4.55
C ASP A 193 1.08 16.65 4.06
N GLY A 194 0.58 17.84 4.37
CA GLY A 194 -0.79 18.23 3.99
C GLY A 194 -0.98 18.63 2.53
N LYS A 195 0.01 18.49 1.64
CA LYS A 195 -0.07 19.05 0.26
C LYS A 195 -1.13 18.35 -0.59
N ILE A 196 -1.30 17.03 -0.43
CA ILE A 196 -2.27 16.23 -1.20
C ILE A 196 -3.73 16.63 -0.93
N TYR A 197 -4.00 17.32 0.18
CA TYR A 197 -5.33 17.85 0.49
C TYR A 197 -5.58 19.22 -0.16
N ARG A 198 -4.55 19.86 -0.74
CA ARG A 198 -4.65 21.19 -1.38
C ARG A 198 -4.42 21.14 -2.89
N TRP A 199 -3.72 20.13 -3.38
CA TRP A 199 -3.31 19.96 -4.77
C TRP A 199 -3.57 18.54 -5.26
N GLY A 200 -3.97 18.43 -6.52
CA GLY A 200 -4.01 17.15 -7.23
C GLY A 200 -2.68 16.82 -7.90
N MET A 201 -2.54 15.60 -8.39
CA MET A 201 -1.36 15.15 -9.14
C MET A 201 -1.11 15.99 -10.39
N LEU A 202 -2.15 16.52 -11.05
CA LEU A 202 -2.00 17.43 -12.18
C LEU A 202 -1.39 18.79 -11.77
N ASP A 203 -1.68 19.27 -10.55
CA ASP A 203 -1.04 20.48 -10.02
C ASP A 203 0.44 20.23 -9.71
N PHE A 204 0.77 19.05 -9.16
CA PHE A 204 2.16 18.65 -8.96
C PHE A 204 2.90 18.56 -10.30
N LYS A 205 2.33 17.91 -11.31
CA LYS A 205 2.94 17.83 -12.66
C LYS A 205 3.23 19.20 -13.25
N ARG A 206 2.27 20.14 -13.20
CA ARG A 206 2.49 21.52 -13.68
C ARG A 206 3.69 22.18 -12.98
N ARG A 207 3.78 22.03 -11.65
CA ARG A 207 4.91 22.60 -10.88
C ARG A 207 6.22 21.90 -11.20
N ILE A 208 6.20 20.60 -11.42
CA ILE A 208 7.37 19.83 -11.81
C ILE A 208 7.88 20.34 -13.18
N GLU A 209 7.00 20.55 -14.14
CA GLU A 209 7.33 21.12 -15.45
C GLU A 209 7.93 22.53 -15.33
N GLU A 210 7.33 23.40 -14.49
CA GLU A 210 7.85 24.73 -14.18
C GLU A 210 9.26 24.65 -13.57
N ASN A 211 9.52 23.70 -12.66
CA ASN A 211 10.83 23.51 -12.04
C ASN A 211 11.87 23.01 -13.05
N ILE A 212 11.50 22.07 -13.93
CA ILE A 212 12.39 21.58 -15.00
C ILE A 212 12.76 22.73 -15.95
N ALA A 213 11.78 23.54 -16.36
CA ALA A 213 12.00 24.66 -17.28
C ALA A 213 12.91 25.76 -16.69
N ALA A 214 12.98 25.85 -15.36
CA ALA A 214 13.79 26.82 -14.64
C ALA A 214 15.21 26.33 -14.29
N LEU A 215 15.60 25.11 -14.66
CA LEU A 215 16.93 24.56 -14.34
C LEU A 215 18.05 25.31 -15.09
N ASP A 216 19.11 25.66 -14.35
CA ASP A 216 20.32 26.26 -14.91
C ASP A 216 21.33 25.18 -15.31
N TYR A 217 21.20 24.67 -16.54
CA TYR A 217 22.12 23.67 -17.08
C TYR A 217 23.55 24.19 -17.34
N LEU A 218 23.78 25.50 -17.28
CA LEU A 218 25.10 26.08 -17.51
C LEU A 218 25.94 26.16 -16.23
N ASN A 219 25.30 26.49 -15.10
CA ASN A 219 26.02 26.75 -13.85
C ASN A 219 25.68 25.77 -12.71
N ASP A 220 24.59 25.00 -12.79
CA ASP A 220 24.25 23.99 -11.78
C ASP A 220 24.72 22.59 -12.22
N PRO A 221 25.78 22.03 -11.60
CA PRO A 221 26.29 20.71 -11.97
C PRO A 221 25.29 19.57 -11.67
N GLU A 222 24.28 19.81 -10.84
CA GLU A 222 23.23 18.83 -10.52
C GLU A 222 21.97 19.00 -11.40
N ALA A 223 21.95 19.96 -12.33
CA ALA A 223 20.75 20.27 -13.12
C ALA A 223 20.18 19.03 -13.84
N THR A 224 21.06 18.20 -14.42
CA THR A 224 20.66 16.96 -15.10
C THR A 224 20.05 15.95 -14.14
N ASP A 225 20.66 15.75 -12.96
CA ASP A 225 20.16 14.81 -11.96
C ASP A 225 18.82 15.29 -11.39
N LYS A 226 18.67 16.60 -11.13
CA LYS A 226 17.41 17.23 -10.73
C LYS A 226 16.34 17.01 -11.78
N ALA A 227 16.64 17.21 -13.06
CA ALA A 227 15.70 17.00 -14.16
C ALA A 227 15.18 15.56 -14.20
N GLU A 228 16.07 14.57 -14.02
CA GLU A 228 15.69 13.16 -14.01
C GLU A 228 14.85 12.78 -12.78
N GLN A 229 15.14 13.35 -11.60
CA GLN A 229 14.27 13.20 -10.42
C GLN A 229 12.88 13.80 -10.65
N TRP A 230 12.81 15.01 -11.19
CA TRP A 230 11.56 15.68 -11.51
C TRP A 230 10.74 14.90 -12.54
N LYS A 231 11.38 14.40 -13.60
CA LYS A 231 10.76 13.54 -14.59
C LYS A 231 10.19 12.26 -13.98
N ALA A 232 10.92 11.62 -13.08
CA ALA A 232 10.43 10.45 -12.34
C ALA A 232 9.19 10.78 -11.50
N MET A 233 9.20 11.90 -10.77
CA MET A 233 8.03 12.33 -9.98
C MET A 233 6.79 12.58 -10.86
N ALA A 234 6.97 13.15 -12.06
CA ALA A 234 5.86 13.34 -13.00
C ALA A 234 5.27 12.01 -13.49
N ILE A 235 6.12 11.00 -13.73
CA ILE A 235 5.68 9.64 -14.12
C ILE A 235 4.95 8.96 -12.95
N SER A 236 5.44 9.07 -11.71
CA SER A 236 4.72 8.54 -10.54
C SER A 236 3.36 9.22 -10.32
N CYS A 237 3.22 10.51 -10.67
CA CYS A 237 1.93 11.19 -10.69
C CYS A 237 0.97 10.54 -11.71
N ASP A 238 1.45 10.21 -12.91
CA ASP A 238 0.64 9.50 -13.92
C ASP A 238 0.25 8.10 -13.46
N ALA A 239 1.15 7.37 -12.80
CA ALA A 239 0.89 6.04 -12.29
C ALA A 239 -0.28 5.99 -11.29
N VAL A 240 -0.28 6.91 -10.32
CA VAL A 240 -1.34 6.94 -9.29
C VAL A 240 -2.67 7.50 -9.84
N ILE A 241 -2.64 8.41 -10.83
CA ILE A 241 -3.84 8.82 -11.57
C ILE A 241 -4.44 7.62 -12.29
N LEU A 242 -3.64 6.91 -13.08
CA LEU A 242 -4.08 5.75 -13.83
C LEU A 242 -4.65 4.67 -12.90
N PHE A 243 -4.00 4.44 -11.75
CA PHE A 243 -4.47 3.48 -10.76
C PHE A 243 -5.89 3.82 -10.28
N ALA A 244 -6.19 5.09 -10.02
CA ALA A 244 -7.53 5.53 -9.65
C ALA A 244 -8.52 5.47 -10.82
N GLU A 245 -8.12 5.86 -12.03
CA GLU A 245 -8.98 5.78 -13.22
C GLU A 245 -9.42 4.35 -13.51
N ARG A 246 -8.52 3.36 -13.39
CA ARG A 246 -8.88 1.94 -13.53
C ARG A 246 -9.85 1.47 -12.44
N HIS A 247 -9.79 2.02 -11.22
CA HIS A 247 -10.80 1.76 -10.19
C HIS A 247 -12.14 2.40 -10.52
N ALA A 248 -12.15 3.58 -11.15
CA ALA A 248 -13.37 4.18 -11.64
C ALA A 248 -14.03 3.31 -12.71
N ASP A 249 -13.25 2.83 -13.70
CA ASP A 249 -13.73 1.92 -14.73
C ASP A 249 -14.31 0.63 -14.13
N LEU A 250 -13.65 0.05 -13.13
CA LEU A 250 -14.11 -1.14 -12.43
C LEU A 250 -15.44 -0.88 -11.70
N ALA A 251 -15.54 0.23 -10.97
CA ALA A 251 -16.76 0.59 -10.25
C ALA A 251 -17.94 0.86 -11.22
N GLU A 252 -17.70 1.54 -12.35
CA GLU A 252 -18.69 1.76 -13.39
C GLU A 252 -19.15 0.45 -14.04
N LYS A 253 -18.22 -0.49 -14.27
CA LYS A 253 -18.56 -1.83 -14.78
C LYS A 253 -19.44 -2.58 -13.78
N MET A 254 -19.03 -2.63 -12.52
CA MET A 254 -19.80 -3.30 -11.46
C MET A 254 -21.19 -2.67 -11.28
N ALA A 255 -21.31 -1.34 -11.41
CA ALA A 255 -22.60 -0.65 -11.32
C ALA A 255 -23.58 -1.06 -12.41
N LYS A 256 -23.10 -1.44 -13.61
CA LYS A 256 -23.95 -1.91 -14.71
C LYS A 256 -24.48 -3.33 -14.49
N GLU A 257 -23.75 -4.13 -13.71
CA GLU A 257 -24.05 -5.54 -13.43
C GLU A 257 -24.79 -5.72 -12.09
N GLU A 258 -24.85 -4.66 -11.27
CA GLU A 258 -25.47 -4.67 -9.94
C GLU A 258 -26.99 -4.48 -10.01
N ALA A 259 -27.72 -5.28 -9.23
CA ALA A 259 -29.17 -5.26 -9.16
C ALA A 259 -29.70 -4.37 -8.03
N ASN A 260 -28.95 -4.21 -6.94
CA ASN A 260 -29.35 -3.38 -5.81
C ASN A 260 -29.16 -1.89 -6.14
N PRO A 261 -30.23 -1.08 -6.24
CA PRO A 261 -30.13 0.34 -6.61
C PRO A 261 -29.30 1.17 -5.62
N GLU A 262 -29.28 0.81 -4.33
CA GLU A 262 -28.45 1.49 -3.34
C GLU A 262 -26.96 1.25 -3.62
N ARG A 263 -26.60 0.00 -3.94
CA ARG A 263 -25.22 -0.35 -4.27
C ARG A 263 -24.80 0.23 -5.62
N VAL A 264 -25.70 0.31 -6.61
CA VAL A 264 -25.45 1.04 -7.87
C VAL A 264 -25.08 2.50 -7.58
N ALA A 265 -25.85 3.19 -6.72
CA ALA A 265 -25.55 4.57 -6.35
C ALA A 265 -24.19 4.71 -5.66
N GLU A 266 -23.83 3.78 -4.77
CA GLU A 266 -22.50 3.73 -4.15
C GLU A 266 -21.37 3.51 -5.16
N LEU A 267 -21.53 2.58 -6.09
CA LEU A 267 -20.52 2.28 -7.11
C LEU A 267 -20.31 3.46 -8.06
N LEU A 268 -21.38 4.13 -8.49
CA LEU A 268 -21.28 5.35 -9.29
C LEU A 268 -20.63 6.50 -8.49
N GLN A 269 -20.91 6.57 -7.18
CA GLN A 269 -20.27 7.53 -6.30
C GLN A 269 -18.77 7.27 -6.18
N ILE A 270 -18.35 6.01 -6.00
CA ILE A 270 -16.95 5.57 -5.98
C ILE A 270 -16.27 5.92 -7.30
N ALA A 271 -16.91 5.63 -8.43
CA ALA A 271 -16.38 5.96 -9.75
C ALA A 271 -16.12 7.46 -9.87
N ARG A 272 -17.10 8.30 -9.54
CA ARG A 272 -16.99 9.75 -9.58
C ARG A 272 -15.87 10.29 -8.66
N ILE A 273 -15.64 9.66 -7.51
CA ILE A 273 -14.50 9.99 -6.63
C ILE A 273 -13.18 9.61 -7.30
N CYS A 274 -13.06 8.39 -7.81
CA CYS A 274 -11.83 7.89 -8.42
C CYS A 274 -11.47 8.61 -9.73
N ARG A 275 -12.46 9.16 -10.45
CA ARG A 275 -12.22 10.10 -11.58
C ARG A 275 -11.69 11.46 -11.11
N ARG A 276 -12.04 11.88 -9.89
CA ARG A 276 -11.66 13.18 -9.33
C ARG A 276 -10.28 13.13 -8.69
N VAL A 277 -10.07 12.22 -7.75
CA VAL A 277 -8.82 12.06 -6.99
C VAL A 277 -8.09 10.79 -7.43
N PRO A 278 -6.75 10.83 -7.59
CA PRO A 278 -5.84 11.88 -7.14
C PRO A 278 -5.50 12.94 -8.21
N ALA A 279 -6.06 12.87 -9.41
CA ALA A 279 -5.76 13.81 -10.50
C ALA A 279 -5.96 15.27 -10.09
N HIS A 280 -7.07 15.56 -9.42
CA HIS A 280 -7.43 16.86 -8.88
C HIS A 280 -7.43 16.84 -7.35
N ARG A 281 -7.41 18.03 -6.74
CA ARG A 281 -7.55 18.16 -5.28
C ARG A 281 -8.92 17.60 -4.81
N PRO A 282 -8.97 16.98 -3.62
CA PRO A 282 -10.23 16.55 -3.03
C PRO A 282 -11.14 17.75 -2.74
N GLU A 283 -12.45 17.56 -2.91
CA GLU A 283 -13.47 18.55 -2.59
C GLU A 283 -14.44 18.07 -1.52
N THR A 284 -14.44 16.79 -1.16
CA THR A 284 -15.29 16.21 -0.10
C THR A 284 -14.44 15.41 0.89
N PHE A 285 -15.00 15.11 2.05
CA PHE A 285 -14.41 14.29 3.10
C PHE A 285 -14.11 12.87 2.58
N HIS A 286 -15.02 12.30 1.77
CA HIS A 286 -14.80 11.00 1.12
C HIS A 286 -13.65 11.08 0.11
N GLU A 287 -13.62 12.12 -0.73
CA GLU A 287 -12.51 12.34 -1.66
C GLU A 287 -11.18 12.55 -0.94
N ALA A 288 -11.15 13.23 0.21
CA ALA A 288 -9.94 13.46 0.98
C ALA A 288 -9.37 12.15 1.56
N ILE A 289 -10.23 11.26 2.07
CA ILE A 289 -9.82 9.93 2.54
C ILE A 289 -9.32 9.08 1.37
N GLN A 290 -10.06 9.05 0.25
CA GLN A 290 -9.68 8.27 -0.93
C GLN A 290 -8.39 8.81 -1.59
N MET A 291 -8.17 10.13 -1.59
CA MET A 291 -6.94 10.80 -2.03
C MET A 291 -5.75 10.29 -1.21
N TYR A 292 -5.83 10.38 0.12
CA TYR A 292 -4.78 9.84 1.00
C TYR A 292 -4.55 8.36 0.71
N TRP A 293 -5.63 7.58 0.57
CA TRP A 293 -5.52 6.14 0.38
C TRP A 293 -4.80 5.75 -0.91
N PHE A 294 -5.11 6.40 -2.04
CA PHE A 294 -4.39 6.15 -3.29
C PHE A 294 -2.92 6.53 -3.22
N VAL A 295 -2.59 7.67 -2.59
CA VAL A 295 -1.18 8.08 -2.40
C VAL A 295 -0.44 7.12 -1.47
N HIS A 296 -1.11 6.68 -0.41
CA HIS A 296 -0.57 5.70 0.52
C HIS A 296 -0.22 4.39 -0.20
N LEU A 297 -1.19 3.83 -0.92
CA LEU A 297 -1.01 2.63 -1.73
C LEU A 297 0.09 2.80 -2.76
N GLY A 298 0.11 3.91 -3.50
CA GLY A 298 1.15 4.17 -4.49
C GLY A 298 2.56 4.10 -3.90
N THR A 299 2.75 4.71 -2.73
CA THR A 299 4.05 4.71 -2.04
C THR A 299 4.48 3.31 -1.61
N ILE A 300 3.59 2.53 -0.97
CA ILE A 300 3.92 1.19 -0.45
C ILE A 300 3.91 0.09 -1.52
N THR A 301 3.33 0.38 -2.68
CA THR A 301 3.39 -0.47 -3.88
C THR A 301 4.66 -0.22 -4.68
N GLU A 302 5.11 1.04 -4.79
CA GLU A 302 6.39 1.39 -5.43
C GLU A 302 7.57 0.73 -4.71
N LEU A 303 7.59 0.75 -3.37
CA LEU A 303 8.68 0.15 -2.60
C LEU A 303 8.24 -0.29 -1.20
N ASN A 304 8.91 -1.31 -0.65
CA ASN A 304 8.57 -1.83 0.67
C ASN A 304 9.07 -0.93 1.81
N GLY A 305 8.21 -0.04 2.33
CA GLY A 305 8.47 0.73 3.55
C GLY A 305 8.16 0.00 4.88
N TRP A 306 7.78 -1.29 4.81
CA TRP A 306 7.34 -2.11 5.95
C TRP A 306 6.19 -1.51 6.76
N ASP A 307 5.27 -0.86 6.03
CA ASP A 307 4.02 -0.28 6.52
C ASP A 307 4.19 0.69 7.70
N ALA A 308 5.35 1.34 7.77
CA ALA A 308 5.64 2.39 8.76
C ALA A 308 5.15 3.78 8.33
N MET A 309 4.68 3.94 7.09
CA MET A 309 4.11 5.18 6.61
C MET A 309 2.70 5.36 7.18
N ASN A 310 2.46 6.49 7.84
CA ASN A 310 1.21 6.76 8.54
C ASN A 310 0.56 8.07 8.05
N PRO A 311 -0.74 8.29 8.30
CA PRO A 311 -1.44 9.47 7.82
C PRO A 311 -1.10 10.77 8.58
N GLY A 312 -0.21 10.72 9.58
CA GLY A 312 0.13 11.87 10.42
C GLY A 312 -1.10 12.42 11.15
N HIS A 313 -1.23 13.75 11.18
CA HIS A 313 -2.39 14.45 11.73
C HIS A 313 -3.61 14.38 10.79
N PHE A 314 -4.11 13.16 10.59
CA PHE A 314 -5.23 12.89 9.68
C PHE A 314 -6.48 13.67 10.07
N ASP A 315 -6.71 13.85 11.36
CA ASP A 315 -7.76 14.69 11.93
C ASP A 315 -7.66 16.15 11.45
N GLN A 316 -6.47 16.76 11.52
CA GLN A 316 -6.25 18.14 11.10
C GLN A 316 -6.38 18.31 9.59
N HIS A 317 -5.96 17.30 8.81
CA HIS A 317 -6.09 17.33 7.36
C HIS A 317 -7.52 17.14 6.87
N LEU A 318 -8.33 16.35 7.59
CA LEU A 318 -9.72 16.11 7.25
C LEU A 318 -10.70 17.15 7.81
N ALA A 319 -10.35 17.83 8.91
CA ALA A 319 -11.22 18.80 9.58
C ALA A 319 -11.84 19.86 8.64
N PRO A 320 -11.10 20.49 7.70
CA PRO A 320 -11.69 21.49 6.81
C PRO A 320 -12.79 20.92 5.90
N PHE A 321 -12.68 19.65 5.49
CA PHE A 321 -13.70 18.98 4.68
C PHE A 321 -14.91 18.60 5.55
N TYR A 322 -14.65 18.02 6.72
CA TYR A 322 -15.68 17.60 7.66
C TYR A 322 -16.54 18.77 8.13
N GLU A 323 -15.93 19.85 8.62
CA GLU A 323 -16.65 21.00 9.19
C GLU A 323 -17.52 21.69 8.13
N ARG A 324 -16.98 21.88 6.92
CA ARG A 324 -17.71 22.49 5.81
C ARG A 324 -18.93 21.63 5.41
N GLU A 325 -18.74 20.34 5.18
CA GLU A 325 -19.85 19.48 4.72
C GLU A 325 -20.90 19.20 5.81
N ILE A 326 -20.51 19.22 7.08
CA ILE A 326 -21.44 19.18 8.21
C ILE A 326 -22.29 20.47 8.25
N ALA A 327 -21.68 21.64 8.04
CA ALA A 327 -22.39 22.92 8.01
C ALA A 327 -23.34 23.03 6.81
N GLU A 328 -22.94 22.48 5.65
CA GLU A 328 -23.75 22.43 4.43
C GLU A 328 -24.84 21.33 4.47
N GLY A 329 -24.73 20.37 5.39
CA GLY A 329 -25.64 19.24 5.52
C GLY A 329 -25.43 18.12 4.48
N SER A 330 -24.36 18.18 3.68
CA SER A 330 -24.02 17.13 2.71
C SER A 330 -23.39 15.88 3.36
N LEU A 331 -22.82 16.04 4.56
CA LEU A 331 -22.24 14.97 5.38
C LEU A 331 -22.94 14.90 6.74
N THR A 332 -23.18 13.68 7.23
CA THR A 332 -23.60 13.46 8.62
C THR A 332 -22.45 12.86 9.42
N ARG A 333 -22.49 13.00 10.75
CA ARG A 333 -21.48 12.42 11.64
C ARG A 333 -21.40 10.90 11.49
N GLU A 334 -22.54 10.23 11.30
CA GLU A 334 -22.65 8.79 11.11
C GLU A 334 -21.97 8.37 9.80
N LYS A 335 -22.21 9.08 8.69
CA LYS A 335 -21.54 8.81 7.40
C LYS A 335 -20.04 9.05 7.47
N ALA A 336 -19.61 10.13 8.13
CA ALA A 336 -18.18 10.40 8.34
C ALA A 336 -17.50 9.28 9.13
N LYS A 337 -18.14 8.81 10.21
CA LYS A 337 -17.66 7.68 11.01
C LYS A 337 -17.58 6.38 10.19
N GLU A 338 -18.59 6.09 9.36
CA GLU A 338 -18.59 4.90 8.49
C GLU A 338 -17.42 4.93 7.50
N LEU A 339 -17.15 6.06 6.84
CA LEU A 339 -16.01 6.22 5.94
C LEU A 339 -14.67 5.99 6.65
N LEU A 340 -14.51 6.52 7.86
CA LEU A 340 -13.31 6.27 8.68
C LEU A 340 -13.19 4.79 9.08
N CYS A 341 -14.28 4.13 9.43
CA CYS A 341 -14.26 2.69 9.70
C CYS A 341 -13.84 1.89 8.46
N CYS A 342 -14.37 2.20 7.28
CA CYS A 342 -13.94 1.60 6.01
C CYS A 342 -12.44 1.81 5.77
N PHE A 343 -11.93 3.03 5.99
CA PHE A 343 -10.51 3.34 5.85
C PHE A 343 -9.63 2.54 6.82
N TRP A 344 -9.98 2.44 8.10
CA TRP A 344 -9.16 1.67 9.04
C TRP A 344 -9.18 0.17 8.78
N ILE A 345 -10.28 -0.36 8.23
CA ILE A 345 -10.34 -1.73 7.73
C ILE A 345 -9.38 -1.90 6.54
N LYS A 346 -9.34 -0.95 5.61
CA LYS A 346 -8.34 -0.93 4.53
C LYS A 346 -6.92 -0.95 5.08
N VAL A 347 -6.60 -0.14 6.09
CA VAL A 347 -5.28 -0.18 6.73
C VAL A 347 -4.97 -1.57 7.32
N ASN A 348 -5.95 -2.23 7.94
CA ASN A 348 -5.77 -3.57 8.50
C ASN A 348 -5.57 -4.67 7.44
N ASN A 349 -6.11 -4.50 6.23
CA ASN A 349 -5.90 -5.42 5.10
C ASN A 349 -4.44 -5.46 4.60
N HIS A 350 -3.55 -4.61 5.13
CA HIS A 350 -2.15 -4.49 4.70
C HIS A 350 -1.19 -4.93 5.80
N PRO A 351 -1.01 -6.24 5.99
CA PRO A 351 0.05 -6.72 6.85
C PRO A 351 1.41 -6.47 6.20
N ALA A 352 2.42 -6.31 7.05
CA ALA A 352 3.82 -6.14 6.69
C ALA A 352 4.33 -7.25 5.74
N PRO A 353 5.07 -6.95 4.66
CA PRO A 353 5.73 -7.98 3.88
C PRO A 353 6.65 -8.84 4.74
N PRO A 354 6.72 -10.17 4.49
CA PRO A 354 7.43 -11.10 5.34
C PRO A 354 8.92 -10.81 5.36
N ARG A 355 9.52 -11.04 6.52
CA ARG A 355 10.98 -11.17 6.68
C ARG A 355 11.45 -12.46 6.02
N LEU A 356 12.68 -12.42 5.50
CA LEU A 356 13.48 -13.64 5.37
C LEU A 356 14.02 -14.04 6.75
N GLY A 357 14.13 -15.35 6.98
CA GLY A 357 14.52 -15.92 8.28
C GLY A 357 13.31 -16.32 9.09
#